data_AF-A0A3M2F4E4-F1
#
_entry.id   AF-A0A3M2F4E4-F1
#
_cell.length_a   1.000
_cell.length_b   1.000
_cell.length_c   1.000
_cell.angle_alpha   90.00
_cell.angle_beta   90.00
_cell.angle_gamma   90.00
#
_symmetry.space_group_name_H-M   'P 1'
#
loop_
_entity.id
_entity.type
_entity.pdbx_description
1 polymer ?
#
loop_
_entity_poly.entity_id
_entity_poly.type
_entity_poly.pdbx_seq_one_letter_code
_entity_poly.pdbx_strand_id
1 'polypeptide(L)'
;MIDAYFWLGEDGAFRVREPLEAIRDTARAAIEEFEKVRRIRKETADRVAEIERRTEEVLEEARRGSFEAIDVFVERLAALRGCRGAIISARELRYVDLALLDTLEERVREETDNLSRKCVAFLLSDGALDPYATRVEEAKKELEAVGKVTEADALEKRITETAAQLEMLIEIVGNLEIEDATEATRIIDDISAIYARLNQVKALLKNRRKDLSRVEGTAHFNAQVKLLNQSVANYLDLSDTPEKCDENLTKVMLQLEEMEGRFADFDEFIGTMVEKREEISSAFTSRKVRLVEERNRRAQALYAAAERVLNGIRSRASAFRTLEDLNAWYASDRMVAKVRDLVEQLQALGDSVKADDLLGRLKTLQQETVRQLRDARELYEDGEKIIRFGKYRFSVNTQPLDCTMVERDGEMYYHLTGIRYFEKVSDPEFLATRPVWKQEVLSENEEIYRAEYLAACALKALEEGEGGVAEFLEKTPEERLDWMRAFATPR
;
A
#
# COMPACT_ATOMS: atom_id res chain seq x y z
N MET A 1 -39.87 -16.95 -47.25
CA MET A 1 -39.97 -18.16 -48.10
C MET A 1 -38.87 -19.17 -47.75
N ILE A 2 -37.58 -18.80 -47.81
CA ILE A 2 -36.44 -19.70 -47.49
C ILE A 2 -36.48 -20.19 -46.02
N ASP A 3 -36.88 -19.33 -45.08
CA ASP A 3 -37.00 -19.68 -43.64
C ASP A 3 -38.29 -20.43 -43.29
N ALA A 4 -39.31 -20.35 -44.15
CA ALA A 4 -40.63 -20.95 -43.90
C ALA A 4 -40.70 -22.43 -44.34
N TYR A 5 -39.79 -22.86 -45.22
CA TYR A 5 -39.79 -24.20 -45.80
C TYR A 5 -38.39 -24.83 -45.71
N PHE A 6 -38.18 -25.68 -44.69
CA PHE A 6 -36.88 -26.26 -44.37
C PHE A 6 -36.38 -27.28 -45.40
N TRP A 7 -37.30 -27.99 -46.07
CA TRP A 7 -37.04 -29.05 -47.05
C TRP A 7 -36.39 -28.54 -48.36
N LEU A 8 -36.38 -27.23 -48.60
CA LEU A 8 -35.76 -26.63 -49.80
C LEU A 8 -34.24 -26.84 -49.88
N GLY A 9 -33.60 -27.23 -48.78
CA GLY A 9 -32.17 -27.57 -48.73
C GLY A 9 -31.86 -29.06 -48.93
N GLU A 10 -32.87 -29.92 -49.10
CA GLU A 10 -32.67 -31.37 -49.23
C GLU A 10 -32.33 -31.80 -50.66
N ASP A 11 -31.59 -32.90 -50.80
CA ASP A 11 -31.18 -33.47 -52.10
C ASP A 11 -32.41 -33.85 -52.96
N GLY A 12 -33.48 -34.34 -52.33
CA GLY A 12 -34.74 -34.68 -53.02
C GLY A 12 -35.48 -33.48 -53.62
N ALA A 13 -35.18 -32.28 -53.15
CA ALA A 13 -35.68 -31.02 -53.69
C ALA A 13 -34.64 -30.30 -54.56
N PHE A 14 -33.58 -31.00 -55.00
CA PHE A 14 -32.49 -30.46 -55.80
C PHE A 14 -31.77 -29.25 -55.16
N ARG A 15 -31.80 -29.13 -53.82
CA ARG A 15 -31.17 -28.02 -53.07
C ARG A 15 -31.50 -26.61 -53.58
N VAL A 16 -32.74 -26.38 -54.02
CA VAL A 16 -33.21 -25.10 -54.57
C VAL A 16 -33.03 -23.91 -53.60
N ARG A 17 -32.81 -24.16 -52.30
CA ARG A 17 -32.38 -23.14 -51.33
C ARG A 17 -31.11 -22.40 -51.78
N GLU A 18 -30.09 -23.10 -52.26
CA GLU A 18 -28.80 -22.51 -52.62
C GLU A 18 -28.92 -21.39 -53.68
N PRO A 19 -29.55 -21.60 -54.86
CA PRO A 19 -29.73 -20.53 -55.85
C PRO A 19 -30.68 -19.41 -55.38
N LEU A 20 -31.68 -19.72 -54.53
CA LEU A 20 -32.57 -18.69 -53.98
C LEU A 20 -31.86 -17.79 -52.96
N GLU A 21 -30.98 -18.35 -52.13
CA GLU A 21 -30.11 -17.60 -51.23
C GLU A 21 -29.14 -16.72 -52.04
N ALA A 22 -28.53 -17.26 -53.10
CA ALA A 22 -27.67 -16.48 -53.99
C ALA A 22 -28.41 -15.29 -54.65
N ILE A 23 -29.66 -15.48 -55.10
CA ILE A 23 -30.49 -14.39 -55.65
C ILE A 23 -30.85 -13.37 -54.57
N ARG A 24 -31.26 -13.82 -53.38
CA ARG A 24 -31.57 -12.93 -52.24
C ARG A 24 -30.35 -12.09 -51.88
N ASP A 25 -29.20 -12.73 -51.76
CA ASP A 25 -27.96 -12.07 -51.33
C ASP A 25 -27.46 -11.10 -52.42
N THR A 26 -27.61 -11.44 -53.70
CA THR A 26 -27.32 -10.52 -54.83
C THR A 26 -28.28 -9.34 -54.86
N ALA A 27 -29.58 -9.57 -54.67
CA ALA A 27 -30.59 -8.49 -54.62
C ALA A 27 -30.36 -7.59 -53.40
N ARG A 28 -29.98 -8.16 -52.25
CA ARG A 28 -29.62 -7.42 -51.06
C ARG A 28 -28.36 -6.57 -51.28
N ALA A 29 -27.30 -7.15 -51.84
CA ALA A 29 -26.08 -6.42 -52.19
C ALA A 29 -26.36 -5.28 -53.19
N ALA A 30 -27.23 -5.50 -54.18
CA ALA A 30 -27.64 -4.46 -55.13
C ALA A 30 -28.43 -3.32 -54.47
N ILE A 31 -29.34 -3.65 -53.53
CA ILE A 31 -30.08 -2.65 -52.75
C ILE A 31 -29.13 -1.87 -51.84
N GLU A 32 -28.23 -2.56 -51.12
CA GLU A 32 -27.24 -1.95 -50.24
C GLU A 32 -26.30 -1.01 -51.02
N GLU A 33 -25.84 -1.41 -52.21
CA GLU A 33 -25.01 -0.55 -53.06
C GLU A 33 -25.80 0.63 -53.64
N PHE A 34 -27.07 0.44 -54.01
CA PHE A 34 -27.95 1.54 -54.45
C PHE A 34 -28.20 2.56 -53.33
N GLU A 35 -28.49 2.09 -52.12
CA GLU A 35 -28.67 2.95 -50.94
C GLU A 35 -27.38 3.71 -50.60
N LYS A 36 -26.22 3.06 -50.71
CA LYS A 36 -24.91 3.68 -50.52
C LYS A 36 -24.65 4.77 -51.56
N VAL A 37 -24.88 4.50 -52.85
CA VAL A 37 -24.73 5.51 -53.91
C VAL A 37 -25.68 6.69 -53.69
N ARG A 38 -26.94 6.43 -53.33
CA ARG A 38 -27.92 7.48 -53.05
C ARG A 38 -27.50 8.34 -51.85
N ARG A 39 -26.93 7.72 -50.81
CA ARG A 39 -26.40 8.41 -49.63
C ARG A 39 -25.22 9.31 -50.00
N ILE A 40 -24.22 8.77 -50.71
CA ILE A 40 -23.05 9.54 -51.17
C ILE A 40 -23.49 10.72 -52.02
N ARG A 41 -24.43 10.54 -52.96
CA ARG A 41 -24.95 11.64 -53.78
C ARG A 41 -25.59 12.74 -52.95
N LYS A 42 -26.37 12.38 -51.92
CA LYS A 42 -27.00 13.35 -51.04
C LYS A 42 -25.96 14.10 -50.20
N GLU A 43 -25.03 13.39 -49.58
CA GLU A 43 -23.95 13.98 -48.77
C GLU A 43 -23.06 14.91 -49.61
N THR A 44 -22.70 14.51 -50.84
CA THR A 44 -21.95 15.37 -51.78
C THR A 44 -22.75 16.63 -52.12
N ALA A 45 -24.04 16.50 -52.46
CA ALA A 45 -24.88 17.64 -52.82
C ALA A 45 -25.04 18.63 -51.66
N ASP A 46 -25.30 18.12 -50.44
CA ASP A 46 -25.43 18.94 -49.23
C ASP A 46 -24.11 19.68 -48.94
N ARG A 47 -22.96 19.02 -49.11
CA ARG A 47 -21.63 19.62 -48.91
C ARG A 47 -21.31 20.69 -49.95
N VAL A 48 -21.65 20.45 -51.22
CA VAL A 48 -21.43 21.41 -52.30
C VAL A 48 -22.30 22.66 -52.09
N ALA A 49 -23.57 22.49 -51.71
CA ALA A 49 -24.47 23.60 -51.42
C ALA A 49 -23.99 24.46 -50.24
N GLU A 50 -23.40 23.84 -49.21
CA GLU A 50 -22.78 24.56 -48.09
C GLU A 50 -21.58 25.40 -48.54
N ILE A 51 -20.70 24.82 -49.36
CA ILE A 51 -19.53 25.50 -49.92
C ILE A 51 -19.95 26.66 -50.82
N GLU A 52 -20.95 26.46 -51.67
CA GLU A 52 -21.50 27.50 -52.54
C GLU A 52 -22.03 28.67 -51.72
N ARG A 53 -22.89 28.42 -50.73
CA ARG A 53 -23.46 29.45 -49.85
C ARG A 53 -22.36 30.24 -49.15
N ARG A 54 -21.39 29.56 -48.53
CA ARG A 54 -20.28 30.20 -47.82
C ARG A 54 -19.41 31.02 -48.78
N THR A 55 -19.16 30.51 -49.98
CA THR A 55 -18.38 31.22 -51.00
C THR A 55 -19.09 32.49 -51.44
N GLU A 56 -20.41 32.45 -51.64
CA GLU A 56 -21.18 33.64 -51.99
C GLU A 56 -21.16 34.70 -50.88
N GLU A 57 -21.32 34.29 -49.62
CA GLU A 57 -21.22 35.19 -48.45
C GLU A 57 -19.85 35.89 -48.42
N VAL A 58 -18.76 35.14 -48.56
CA VAL A 58 -17.40 35.70 -48.57
C VAL A 58 -17.17 36.63 -49.77
N LEU A 59 -17.69 36.29 -50.95
CA LEU A 59 -17.59 37.14 -52.14
C LEU A 59 -18.39 38.45 -51.98
N GLU A 60 -19.55 38.42 -51.33
CA GLU A 60 -20.29 39.64 -51.01
C GLU A 60 -19.54 40.53 -50.01
N GLU A 61 -18.99 39.94 -48.95
CA GLU A 61 -18.22 40.66 -47.94
C GLU A 61 -16.95 41.30 -48.51
N ALA A 62 -16.23 40.57 -49.38
CA ALA A 62 -15.06 41.08 -50.08
C ALA A 62 -15.40 42.27 -51.01
N ARG A 63 -16.65 42.35 -51.52
CA ARG A 63 -17.11 43.47 -52.35
C ARG A 63 -17.62 44.68 -51.55
N ARG A 64 -18.26 44.45 -50.39
CA ARG A 64 -18.92 45.51 -49.60
C ARG A 64 -18.04 46.11 -48.48
N GLY A 65 -16.88 45.55 -48.18
CA GLY A 65 -16.01 46.02 -47.10
C GLY A 65 -15.44 47.42 -47.29
N SER A 66 -15.32 48.19 -46.18
CA SER A 66 -14.44 49.37 -46.15
C SER A 66 -13.01 48.92 -45.88
N PHE A 67 -12.10 49.28 -46.77
CA PHE A 67 -10.70 48.84 -46.77
C PHE A 67 -9.77 49.89 -46.18
N GLU A 68 -10.06 50.30 -44.94
CA GLU A 68 -9.33 51.35 -44.21
C GLU A 68 -8.15 50.83 -43.39
N ALA A 69 -8.03 49.50 -43.20
CA ALA A 69 -6.97 48.88 -42.43
C ALA A 69 -6.46 47.60 -43.12
N ILE A 70 -5.15 47.35 -43.02
CA ILE A 70 -4.50 46.18 -43.61
C ILE A 70 -5.10 44.85 -43.12
N ASP A 71 -5.54 44.80 -41.86
CA ASP A 71 -6.17 43.61 -41.27
C ASP A 71 -7.42 43.17 -42.04
N VAL A 72 -8.20 44.13 -42.57
CA VAL A 72 -9.42 43.85 -43.33
C VAL A 72 -9.07 43.16 -44.66
N PHE A 73 -7.97 43.57 -45.30
CA PHE A 73 -7.48 42.89 -46.50
C PHE A 73 -7.03 41.47 -46.19
N VAL A 74 -6.25 41.28 -45.12
CA VAL A 74 -5.74 39.96 -44.72
C VAL A 74 -6.89 39.02 -44.36
N GLU A 75 -7.88 39.47 -43.58
CA GLU A 75 -9.05 38.67 -43.21
C GLU A 75 -9.84 38.22 -44.44
N ARG A 76 -10.12 39.13 -45.38
CA ARG A 76 -10.90 38.83 -46.58
C ARG A 76 -10.13 37.94 -47.57
N LEU A 77 -8.83 38.16 -47.75
CA LEU A 77 -7.98 37.29 -48.57
C LEU A 77 -7.83 35.89 -47.95
N ALA A 78 -7.72 35.79 -46.63
CA ALA A 78 -7.73 34.51 -45.92
C ALA A 78 -9.05 33.76 -46.12
N ALA A 79 -10.18 34.46 -46.03
CA ALA A 79 -11.50 33.88 -46.25
C ALA A 79 -11.67 33.36 -47.70
N LEU A 80 -11.26 34.14 -48.70
CA LEU A 80 -11.27 33.74 -50.11
C LEU A 80 -10.37 32.52 -50.37
N ARG A 81 -9.17 32.49 -49.78
CA ARG A 81 -8.27 31.32 -49.84
C ARG A 81 -8.91 30.08 -49.21
N GLY A 82 -9.59 30.24 -48.07
CA GLY A 82 -10.34 29.17 -47.41
C GLY A 82 -11.46 28.61 -48.30
N CYS A 83 -12.22 29.48 -48.96
CA CYS A 83 -13.24 29.09 -49.94
C CYS A 83 -12.63 28.33 -51.12
N ARG A 84 -11.53 28.85 -51.70
CA ARG A 84 -10.82 28.17 -52.79
C ARG A 84 -10.32 26.78 -52.38
N GLY A 85 -9.76 26.64 -51.18
CA GLY A 85 -9.35 25.35 -50.62
C GLY A 85 -10.53 24.38 -50.47
N ALA A 86 -11.65 24.85 -49.95
CA ALA A 86 -12.87 24.03 -49.83
C ALA A 86 -13.42 23.58 -51.19
N ILE A 87 -13.40 24.47 -52.19
CA ILE A 87 -13.81 24.15 -53.58
C ILE A 87 -12.89 23.07 -54.18
N ILE A 88 -11.57 23.21 -54.02
CA ILE A 88 -10.60 22.23 -54.51
C ILE A 88 -10.83 20.87 -53.83
N SER A 89 -10.99 20.83 -52.50
CA SER A 89 -11.29 19.58 -51.78
C SER A 89 -12.62 18.95 -52.22
N ALA A 90 -13.63 19.76 -52.55
CA ALA A 90 -14.91 19.25 -53.03
C ALA A 90 -14.81 18.53 -54.38
N ARG A 91 -13.80 18.82 -55.20
CA ARG A 91 -13.55 18.12 -56.48
C ARG A 91 -13.27 16.62 -56.29
N GLU A 92 -12.77 16.21 -55.12
CA GLU A 92 -12.49 14.81 -54.82
C GLU A 92 -13.75 14.00 -54.46
N LEU A 93 -14.88 14.68 -54.22
CA LEU A 93 -16.14 14.04 -53.87
C LEU A 93 -16.77 13.34 -55.08
N ARG A 94 -17.30 12.13 -54.86
CA ARG A 94 -17.98 11.38 -55.91
C ARG A 94 -19.32 12.03 -56.27
N TYR A 95 -19.63 12.02 -57.57
CA TYR A 95 -20.86 12.59 -58.15
C TYR A 95 -21.01 14.10 -58.00
N VAL A 96 -19.89 14.83 -57.81
CA VAL A 96 -19.87 16.28 -57.75
C VAL A 96 -20.10 16.93 -59.13
N ASP A 97 -20.75 18.09 -59.14
CA ASP A 97 -20.86 18.94 -60.33
C ASP A 97 -19.57 19.77 -60.48
N LEU A 98 -18.69 19.32 -61.37
CA LEU A 98 -17.42 19.99 -61.63
C LEU A 98 -17.61 21.36 -62.28
N ALA A 99 -18.65 21.56 -63.10
CA ALA A 99 -18.87 22.83 -63.79
C ALA A 99 -19.28 23.94 -62.81
N LEU A 100 -20.09 23.59 -61.79
CA LEU A 100 -20.42 24.50 -60.70
C LEU A 100 -19.16 24.88 -59.90
N LEU A 101 -18.33 23.90 -59.54
CA LEU A 101 -17.08 24.16 -58.80
C LEU A 101 -16.10 25.01 -59.62
N ASP A 102 -15.96 24.76 -60.93
CA ASP A 102 -15.13 25.57 -61.82
C ASP A 102 -15.60 27.04 -61.84
N THR A 103 -16.91 27.26 -61.89
CA THR A 103 -17.52 28.60 -61.87
C THR A 103 -17.25 29.31 -60.54
N LEU A 104 -17.42 28.62 -59.41
CA LEU A 104 -17.13 29.18 -58.09
C LEU A 104 -15.65 29.48 -57.91
N GLU A 105 -14.77 28.60 -58.39
CA GLU A 105 -13.32 28.81 -58.33
C GLU A 105 -12.89 30.06 -59.11
N GLU A 106 -13.44 30.26 -60.31
CA GLU A 106 -13.11 31.42 -61.15
C GLU A 106 -13.56 32.72 -60.49
N ARG A 107 -14.78 32.76 -59.95
CA ARG A 107 -15.29 33.94 -59.21
C ARG A 107 -14.43 34.28 -58.00
N VAL A 108 -13.98 33.26 -57.24
CA VAL A 108 -13.07 33.45 -56.10
C VAL A 108 -11.72 33.95 -56.58
N ARG A 109 -11.19 33.45 -57.70
CA ARG A 109 -9.94 33.91 -58.30
C ARG A 109 -10.02 35.38 -58.71
N GLU A 110 -11.04 35.76 -59.47
CA GLU A 110 -11.24 37.14 -59.93
C GLU A 110 -11.33 38.14 -58.76
N GLU A 111 -12.11 37.83 -57.72
CA GLU A 111 -12.20 38.71 -56.55
C GLU A 111 -10.92 38.71 -55.71
N THR A 112 -10.20 37.57 -55.64
CA THR A 112 -8.88 37.52 -55.00
C THR A 112 -7.89 38.44 -55.71
N ASP A 113 -7.83 38.42 -57.04
CA ASP A 113 -6.92 39.26 -57.82
C ASP A 113 -7.30 40.75 -57.72
N ASN A 114 -8.59 41.06 -57.71
CA ASN A 114 -9.10 42.42 -57.48
C ASN A 114 -8.71 42.94 -56.10
N LEU A 115 -8.99 42.15 -55.05
CA LEU A 115 -8.70 42.52 -53.68
C LEU A 115 -7.19 42.61 -53.42
N SER A 116 -6.39 41.73 -54.02
CA SER A 116 -4.95 41.76 -53.85
C SER A 116 -4.32 43.00 -54.50
N ARG A 117 -4.82 43.43 -55.67
CA ARG A 117 -4.38 44.70 -56.29
C ARG A 117 -4.70 45.91 -55.40
N LYS A 118 -5.88 45.94 -54.78
CA LYS A 118 -6.25 46.98 -53.80
C LYS A 118 -5.36 46.92 -52.55
N CYS A 119 -5.01 45.72 -52.08
CA CYS A 119 -4.11 45.50 -50.95
C CYS A 119 -2.71 46.04 -51.24
N VAL A 120 -2.15 45.76 -52.42
CA VAL A 120 -0.85 46.32 -52.84
C VAL A 120 -0.91 47.85 -52.90
N ALA A 121 -1.95 48.43 -53.50
CA ALA A 121 -2.13 49.88 -53.53
C ALA A 121 -2.21 50.50 -52.12
N PHE A 122 -2.84 49.80 -51.16
CA PHE A 122 -2.85 50.21 -49.75
C PHE A 122 -1.46 50.10 -49.11
N LEU A 123 -0.73 49.00 -49.34
CA LEU A 123 0.61 48.78 -48.80
C LEU A 123 1.65 49.81 -49.30
N LEU A 124 1.41 50.43 -50.46
CA LEU A 124 2.24 51.52 -50.97
C LEU A 124 2.00 52.87 -50.27
N SER A 125 0.96 52.98 -49.44
CA SER A 125 0.69 54.18 -48.66
C SER A 125 1.53 54.24 -47.38
N ASP A 126 1.93 55.44 -46.98
CA ASP A 126 2.72 55.64 -45.76
C ASP A 126 1.93 55.17 -44.52
N GLY A 127 2.55 54.35 -43.67
CA GLY A 127 1.96 53.87 -42.42
C GLY A 127 1.05 52.64 -42.56
N ALA A 128 0.96 52.01 -43.74
CA ALA A 128 0.12 50.83 -43.97
C ALA A 128 0.42 49.65 -43.03
N LEU A 129 1.68 49.51 -42.60
CA LEU A 129 2.16 48.44 -41.72
C LEU A 129 2.30 48.87 -40.24
N ASP A 130 1.98 50.12 -39.91
CA ASP A 130 2.05 50.64 -38.54
C ASP A 130 1.23 49.82 -37.52
N PRO A 131 0.04 49.26 -37.87
CA PRO A 131 -0.69 48.38 -36.97
C PRO A 131 0.13 47.17 -36.52
N TYR A 132 0.90 46.56 -37.43
CA TYR A 132 1.77 45.42 -37.09
C TYR A 132 2.99 45.84 -36.28
N ALA A 133 3.62 46.95 -36.64
CA ALA A 133 4.73 47.51 -35.85
C ALA A 133 4.28 47.82 -34.41
N THR A 134 3.07 48.38 -34.24
CA THR A 134 2.47 48.67 -32.94
C THR A 134 2.20 47.40 -32.14
N ARG A 135 1.61 46.37 -32.76
CA ARG A 135 1.37 45.06 -32.12
C ARG A 135 2.66 44.41 -31.63
N VAL A 136 3.75 44.50 -32.40
CA VAL A 136 5.06 43.97 -32.01
C VAL A 136 5.61 44.72 -30.78
N GLU A 137 5.51 46.04 -30.75
CA GLU A 137 5.96 46.84 -29.60
C GLU A 137 5.07 46.64 -28.36
N GLU A 138 3.76 46.47 -28.53
CA GLU A 138 2.85 46.09 -27.45
C GLU A 138 3.19 44.72 -26.88
N ALA A 139 3.40 43.72 -27.75
CA ALA A 139 3.80 42.38 -27.34
C ALA A 139 5.13 42.39 -26.58
N LYS A 140 6.07 43.24 -27.00
CA LYS A 140 7.35 43.45 -26.31
C LYS A 140 7.19 44.08 -24.93
N LYS A 141 6.32 45.07 -24.76
CA LYS A 141 6.02 45.68 -23.45
C LYS A 141 5.31 44.69 -22.54
N GLU A 142 4.35 43.94 -23.06
CA GLU A 142 3.61 42.94 -22.29
C GLU A 142 4.53 41.84 -21.80
N LEU A 143 5.48 41.37 -22.62
CA LEU A 143 6.51 40.41 -22.25
C LEU A 143 7.28 40.80 -20.97
N GLU A 144 7.56 42.08 -20.75
CA GLU A 144 8.24 42.57 -19.54
C GLU A 144 7.37 42.39 -18.28
N ALA A 145 6.05 42.45 -18.43
CA ALA A 145 5.08 42.32 -17.34
C ALA A 145 4.61 40.87 -17.10
N VAL A 146 4.87 39.94 -18.04
CA VAL A 146 4.45 38.53 -17.92
C VAL A 146 5.05 37.90 -16.67
N GLY A 147 4.16 37.53 -15.75
CA GLY A 147 4.49 36.93 -14.45
C GLY A 147 4.02 35.48 -14.31
N LYS A 148 3.19 34.99 -15.23
CA LYS A 148 2.63 33.62 -15.20
C LYS A 148 2.74 32.88 -16.52
N VAL A 149 2.78 31.55 -16.48
CA VAL A 149 2.75 30.72 -17.70
C VAL A 149 1.48 30.95 -18.52
N THR A 150 0.32 31.09 -17.87
CA THR A 150 -0.95 31.35 -18.57
C THR A 150 -0.96 32.69 -19.32
N GLU A 151 -0.27 33.70 -18.78
CA GLU A 151 -0.11 35.01 -19.43
C GLU A 151 0.85 34.88 -20.62
N ALA A 152 1.93 34.10 -20.46
CA ALA A 152 2.87 33.81 -21.54
C ALA A 152 2.20 33.07 -22.71
N ASP A 153 1.35 32.08 -22.44
CA ASP A 153 0.62 31.32 -23.46
C ASP A 153 -0.36 32.20 -24.24
N ALA A 154 -1.06 33.12 -23.55
CA ALA A 154 -1.96 34.08 -24.18
C ALA A 154 -1.19 35.04 -25.12
N LEU A 155 -0.02 35.51 -24.70
CA LEU A 155 0.86 36.34 -25.52
C LEU A 155 1.46 35.56 -26.69
N GLU A 156 1.84 34.29 -26.49
CA GLU A 156 2.36 33.42 -27.54
C GLU A 156 1.34 33.20 -28.65
N LYS A 157 0.07 33.02 -28.27
CA LYS A 157 -1.04 32.90 -29.24
C LYS A 157 -1.15 34.16 -30.10
N ARG A 158 -1.17 35.35 -29.50
CA ARG A 158 -1.22 36.64 -30.21
C ARG A 158 -0.03 36.87 -31.13
N ILE A 159 1.17 36.54 -30.66
CA ILE A 159 2.41 36.61 -31.47
C ILE A 159 2.32 35.66 -32.66
N THR A 160 1.79 34.45 -32.45
CA THR A 160 1.65 33.44 -33.51
C THR A 160 0.60 33.84 -34.55
N GLU A 161 -0.52 34.41 -34.11
CA GLU A 161 -1.54 34.99 -34.99
C GLU A 161 -0.97 36.14 -35.83
N THR A 162 -0.21 37.04 -35.20
CA THR A 162 0.46 38.15 -35.90
C THR A 162 1.51 37.63 -36.90
N ALA A 163 2.24 36.58 -36.55
CA ALA A 163 3.23 35.96 -37.44
C ALA A 163 2.55 35.35 -38.67
N ALA A 164 1.45 34.62 -38.48
CA ALA A 164 0.69 34.02 -39.58
C ALA A 164 0.11 35.09 -40.53
N GLN A 165 -0.35 36.23 -39.99
CA GLN A 165 -0.82 37.36 -40.79
C GLN A 165 0.30 37.99 -41.63
N LEU A 166 1.49 38.21 -41.04
CA LEU A 166 2.65 38.74 -41.77
C LEU A 166 3.15 37.76 -42.84
N GLU A 167 3.18 36.46 -42.54
CA GLU A 167 3.54 35.42 -43.52
C GLU A 167 2.57 35.40 -44.71
N MET A 168 1.26 35.53 -44.43
CA MET A 168 0.25 35.65 -45.48
C MET A 168 0.46 36.90 -46.33
N LEU A 169 0.84 38.04 -45.74
CA LEU A 169 1.17 39.25 -46.50
C LEU A 169 2.38 39.04 -47.42
N ILE A 170 3.43 38.38 -46.95
CA ILE A 170 4.58 38.01 -47.80
C ILE A 170 4.13 37.14 -48.97
N GLU A 171 3.30 36.13 -48.72
CA GLU A 171 2.78 35.25 -49.78
C GLU A 171 1.88 35.99 -50.79
N ILE A 172 1.05 36.94 -50.34
CA ILE A 172 0.19 37.75 -51.22
C ILE A 172 1.05 38.66 -52.11
N VAL A 173 2.01 39.37 -51.52
CA VAL A 173 2.91 40.27 -52.26
C VAL A 173 3.81 39.49 -53.22
N GLY A 174 4.26 38.28 -52.83
CA GLY A 174 5.09 37.41 -53.65
C GLY A 174 4.37 36.73 -54.82
N ASN A 175 3.05 36.53 -54.73
CA ASN A 175 2.25 35.88 -55.79
C ASN A 175 1.58 36.87 -56.76
N LEU A 176 1.66 38.18 -56.51
CA LEU A 176 1.12 39.16 -57.44
C LEU A 176 2.14 39.52 -58.52
N GLU A 177 1.67 39.61 -59.76
CA GLU A 177 2.37 40.34 -60.82
C GLU A 177 2.29 41.85 -60.49
N ILE A 178 3.20 42.33 -59.66
CA ILE A 178 3.38 43.74 -59.39
C ILE A 178 4.13 44.35 -60.59
N GLU A 179 3.54 45.35 -61.24
CA GLU A 179 4.11 45.98 -62.44
C GLU A 179 5.50 46.62 -62.19
N ASP A 180 5.78 47.02 -60.95
CA ASP A 180 7.07 47.57 -60.51
C ASP A 180 7.78 46.66 -59.50
N ALA A 181 8.83 45.98 -59.94
CA ALA A 181 9.64 45.08 -59.11
C ALA A 181 10.33 45.80 -57.93
N THR A 182 10.54 47.11 -58.00
CA THR A 182 11.20 47.91 -56.96
C THR A 182 10.28 48.12 -55.76
N GLU A 183 9.02 48.46 -56.03
CA GLU A 183 7.98 48.66 -55.02
C GLU A 183 7.61 47.34 -54.32
N ALA A 184 7.55 46.23 -55.07
CA ALA A 184 7.38 44.89 -54.51
C ALA A 184 8.48 44.52 -53.51
N THR A 185 9.74 44.82 -53.86
CA THR A 185 10.90 44.54 -53.01
C THR A 185 10.84 45.36 -51.72
N ARG A 186 10.46 46.64 -51.80
CA ARG A 186 10.33 47.52 -50.62
C ARG A 186 9.29 46.98 -49.62
N ILE A 187 8.12 46.58 -50.10
CA ILE A 187 7.05 46.01 -49.25
C ILE A 187 7.54 44.72 -48.56
N ILE A 188 8.22 43.84 -49.29
CA ILE A 188 8.76 42.59 -48.73
C ILE A 188 9.82 42.87 -47.65
N ASP A 189 10.70 43.83 -47.88
CA ASP A 189 11.73 44.24 -46.90
C ASP A 189 11.09 44.81 -45.63
N ASP A 190 10.08 45.67 -45.77
CA ASP A 190 9.36 46.27 -44.63
C ASP A 190 8.63 45.21 -43.79
N ILE A 191 7.92 44.27 -44.45
CA ILE A 191 7.27 43.15 -43.76
C ILE A 191 8.32 42.25 -43.10
N SER A 192 9.42 41.95 -43.79
CA SER A 192 10.51 41.12 -43.27
C SER A 192 11.17 41.74 -42.04
N ALA A 193 11.34 43.05 -42.01
CA ALA A 193 11.87 43.78 -40.86
C ALA A 193 10.95 43.68 -39.64
N ILE A 194 9.63 43.79 -39.82
CA ILE A 194 8.64 43.61 -38.75
C ILE A 194 8.63 42.15 -38.28
N TYR A 195 8.66 41.20 -39.21
CA TYR A 195 8.68 39.76 -38.91
C TYR A 195 9.92 39.35 -38.10
N ALA A 196 11.09 39.92 -38.43
CA ALA A 196 12.31 39.72 -37.67
C ALA A 196 12.18 40.20 -36.21
N ARG A 197 11.58 41.38 -35.99
CA ARG A 197 11.31 41.90 -34.63
C ARG A 197 10.32 41.03 -33.88
N LEU A 198 9.25 40.57 -34.53
CA LEU A 198 8.28 39.64 -33.94
C LEU A 198 8.94 38.32 -33.51
N ASN A 199 9.81 37.77 -34.35
CA ASN A 199 10.58 36.56 -34.01
C ASN A 199 11.53 36.77 -32.83
N GLN A 200 12.12 37.96 -32.70
CA GLN A 200 12.91 38.30 -31.53
C GLN A 200 12.06 38.30 -30.25
N VAL A 201 10.86 38.92 -30.29
CA VAL A 201 9.91 38.89 -29.15
C VAL A 201 9.48 37.45 -28.84
N LYS A 202 9.19 36.64 -29.86
CA LYS A 202 8.83 35.23 -29.72
C LYS A 202 9.94 34.42 -29.03
N ALA A 203 11.20 34.63 -29.41
CA ALA A 203 12.34 33.95 -28.78
C ALA A 203 12.50 34.35 -27.30
N LEU A 204 12.35 35.63 -26.99
CA LEU A 204 12.40 36.12 -25.61
C LEU A 204 11.23 35.58 -24.76
N LEU A 205 10.02 35.55 -25.32
CA LEU A 205 8.85 34.95 -24.68
C LEU A 205 9.05 33.46 -24.39
N LYS A 206 9.62 32.71 -25.34
CA LYS A 206 9.92 31.29 -25.14
C LYS A 206 10.85 31.06 -23.94
N ASN A 207 11.89 31.89 -23.80
CA ASN A 207 12.80 31.82 -22.66
C ASN A 207 12.08 32.20 -21.36
N ARG A 208 11.33 33.31 -21.35
CA ARG A 208 10.56 33.76 -20.20
C ARG A 208 9.54 32.72 -19.73
N ARG A 209 8.81 32.10 -20.66
CA ARG A 209 7.86 31.01 -20.39
C ARG A 209 8.55 29.81 -19.76
N LYS A 210 9.74 29.44 -20.24
CA LYS A 210 10.53 28.34 -19.67
C LYS A 210 10.94 28.62 -18.22
N ASP A 211 11.40 29.84 -17.94
CA ASP A 211 11.78 30.24 -16.58
C ASP A 211 10.58 30.25 -15.63
N LEU A 212 9.44 30.80 -16.07
CA LEU A 212 8.19 30.81 -15.30
C LEU A 212 7.68 29.39 -15.04
N SER A 213 7.67 28.53 -16.06
CA SER A 213 7.26 27.13 -15.95
C SER A 213 8.12 26.36 -14.93
N ARG A 214 9.43 26.64 -14.88
CA ARG A 214 10.31 26.03 -13.88
C ARG A 214 9.98 26.47 -12.45
N VAL A 215 9.76 27.76 -12.22
CA VAL A 215 9.44 28.31 -10.90
C VAL A 215 8.08 27.83 -10.41
N GLU A 216 7.05 27.93 -11.26
CA GLU A 216 5.70 27.46 -10.96
C GLU A 216 5.66 25.94 -10.78
N GLY A 217 6.36 25.20 -11.66
CA GLY A 217 6.50 23.75 -11.59
C GLY A 217 7.12 23.30 -10.26
N THR A 218 8.17 23.98 -9.81
CA THR A 218 8.82 23.72 -8.51
C THR A 218 7.86 23.98 -7.34
N ALA A 219 7.14 25.10 -7.36
CA ALA A 219 6.18 25.42 -6.30
C ALA A 219 5.03 24.40 -6.23
N HIS A 220 4.49 24.04 -7.39
CA HIS A 220 3.43 23.04 -7.51
C HIS A 220 3.92 21.64 -7.10
N PHE A 221 5.13 21.24 -7.49
CA PHE A 221 5.77 19.98 -7.08
C PHE A 221 5.91 19.88 -5.56
N ASN A 222 6.45 20.92 -4.91
CA ASN A 222 6.61 20.96 -3.46
C ASN A 222 5.27 20.85 -2.72
N ALA A 223 4.20 21.47 -3.24
CA ALA A 223 2.87 21.34 -2.68
C ALA A 223 2.32 19.91 -2.79
N GLN A 224 2.53 19.25 -3.93
CA GLN A 224 2.10 17.86 -4.15
C GLN A 224 2.88 16.87 -3.28
N VAL A 225 4.21 17.02 -3.17
CA VAL A 225 5.04 16.23 -2.24
C VAL A 225 4.56 16.38 -0.80
N LYS A 226 4.16 17.60 -0.38
CA LYS A 226 3.60 17.83 0.95
C LYS A 226 2.28 17.07 1.17
N LEU A 227 1.38 17.08 0.19
CA LEU A 227 0.13 16.32 0.24
C LEU A 227 0.39 14.81 0.25
N LEU A 228 1.34 14.33 -0.54
CA LEU A 228 1.75 12.93 -0.56
C LEU A 228 2.27 12.49 0.82
N ASN A 229 3.14 13.27 1.46
CA ASN A 229 3.65 12.94 2.80
C ASN A 229 2.51 12.88 3.84
N GLN A 230 1.51 13.76 3.75
CA GLN A 230 0.32 13.70 4.62
C GLN A 230 -0.52 12.45 4.37
N SER A 231 -0.70 12.09 3.10
CA SER A 231 -1.38 10.86 2.67
C SER A 231 -0.68 9.61 3.22
N VAL A 232 0.65 9.54 3.07
CA VAL A 232 1.51 8.46 3.61
C VAL A 232 1.32 8.30 5.10
N ALA A 233 1.39 9.40 5.88
CA ALA A 233 1.21 9.35 7.32
C ALA A 233 -0.18 8.81 7.70
N ASN A 234 -1.24 9.31 7.08
CA ASN A 234 -2.60 8.84 7.32
C ASN A 234 -2.77 7.35 6.98
N TYR A 235 -2.23 6.91 5.84
CA TYR A 235 -2.31 5.51 5.44
C TYR A 235 -1.48 4.57 6.33
N LEU A 236 -0.34 5.02 6.85
CA LEU A 236 0.43 4.26 7.84
C LEU A 236 -0.35 4.10 9.14
N ASP A 237 -1.05 5.15 9.59
CA ASP A 237 -1.88 5.11 10.79
C ASP A 237 -3.10 4.18 10.63
N LEU A 238 -3.72 4.17 9.45
CA LEU A 238 -4.83 3.28 9.11
C LEU A 238 -4.42 1.81 8.89
N SER A 239 -3.11 1.54 8.81
CA SER A 239 -2.57 0.20 8.62
C SER A 239 -2.38 -0.50 9.97
N ASP A 240 -3.42 -1.22 10.39
CA ASP A 240 -3.49 -2.03 11.62
C ASP A 240 -3.27 -3.53 11.39
N THR A 241 -3.22 -3.99 10.12
CA THR A 241 -2.85 -5.35 9.74
C THR A 241 -1.75 -5.37 8.67
N PRO A 242 -0.93 -6.45 8.60
CA PRO A 242 0.07 -6.60 7.55
C PRO A 242 -0.49 -6.49 6.13
N GLU A 243 -1.72 -6.98 5.91
CA GLU A 243 -2.41 -6.98 4.63
C GLU A 243 -2.84 -5.54 4.24
N LYS A 244 -3.34 -4.76 5.20
CA LYS A 244 -3.66 -3.34 4.97
C LYS A 244 -2.43 -2.49 4.67
N CYS A 245 -1.25 -2.84 5.21
CA CYS A 245 -0.01 -2.18 4.80
C CYS A 245 0.23 -2.32 3.30
N ASP A 246 0.03 -3.51 2.72
CA ASP A 246 0.24 -3.76 1.29
C ASP A 246 -0.81 -3.04 0.43
N GLU A 247 -2.08 -3.07 0.85
CA GLU A 247 -3.17 -2.37 0.15
C GLU A 247 -2.95 -0.86 0.12
N ASN A 248 -2.58 -0.27 1.26
CA ASN A 248 -2.36 1.16 1.35
C ASN A 248 -1.06 1.60 0.67
N LEU A 249 0.01 0.79 0.73
CA LEU A 249 1.21 1.00 -0.07
C LEU A 249 0.87 1.10 -1.56
N THR A 250 0.05 0.17 -2.07
CA THR A 250 -0.39 0.18 -3.47
C THR A 250 -1.11 1.48 -3.83
N LYS A 251 -2.01 1.97 -2.96
CA LYS A 251 -2.72 3.25 -3.19
C LYS A 251 -1.77 4.44 -3.24
N VAL A 252 -0.80 4.49 -2.33
CA VAL A 252 0.19 5.57 -2.30
C VAL A 252 1.13 5.50 -3.51
N MET A 253 1.51 4.30 -3.95
CA MET A 253 2.33 4.12 -5.15
C MET A 253 1.61 4.61 -6.40
N LEU A 254 0.31 4.36 -6.53
CA LEU A 254 -0.48 4.92 -7.63
C LEU A 254 -0.47 6.45 -7.62
N GLN A 255 -0.62 7.08 -6.44
CA GLN A 255 -0.51 8.55 -6.31
C GLN A 255 0.86 9.07 -6.71
N LEU A 256 1.92 8.33 -6.39
CA LEU A 256 3.28 8.67 -6.78
C LEU A 256 3.47 8.56 -8.29
N GLU A 257 2.98 7.50 -8.93
CA GLU A 257 3.04 7.31 -10.39
C GLU A 257 2.25 8.37 -11.16
N GLU A 258 1.06 8.76 -10.69
CA GLU A 258 0.30 9.88 -11.25
C GLU A 258 1.09 11.19 -11.17
N MET A 259 1.81 11.40 -10.07
CA MET A 259 2.69 12.55 -9.90
C MET A 259 3.90 12.47 -10.85
N GLU A 260 4.54 11.31 -11.03
CA GLU A 260 5.63 11.11 -12.00
C GLU A 260 5.18 11.47 -13.41
N GLY A 261 3.98 11.02 -13.83
CA GLY A 261 3.41 11.35 -15.14
C GLY A 261 3.13 12.85 -15.32
N ARG A 262 2.63 13.52 -14.28
CA ARG A 262 2.31 14.96 -14.33
C ARG A 262 3.55 15.86 -14.44
N PHE A 263 4.69 15.41 -13.89
CA PHE A 263 5.92 16.18 -13.85
C PHE A 263 7.02 15.60 -14.75
N ALA A 264 6.66 14.77 -15.73
CA ALA A 264 7.60 14.08 -16.62
C ALA A 264 8.54 15.02 -17.42
N ASP A 265 8.12 16.27 -17.67
CA ASP A 265 8.91 17.26 -18.41
C ASP A 265 10.03 17.93 -17.57
N PHE A 266 10.14 17.59 -16.29
CA PHE A 266 11.07 18.21 -15.33
C PHE A 266 12.08 17.20 -14.77
N ASP A 267 13.20 17.02 -15.48
CA ASP A 267 14.26 16.08 -15.09
C ASP A 267 14.78 16.29 -13.65
N GLU A 268 14.75 17.53 -13.15
CA GLU A 268 15.22 17.86 -11.80
C GLU A 268 14.38 17.24 -10.68
N PHE A 269 13.13 16.82 -10.95
CA PHE A 269 12.26 16.18 -9.96
C PHE A 269 12.41 14.66 -9.92
N ILE A 270 12.99 14.04 -10.95
CA ILE A 270 13.12 12.57 -11.06
C ILE A 270 13.85 12.00 -9.83
N GLY A 271 14.95 12.63 -9.42
CA GLY A 271 15.72 12.18 -8.25
C GLY A 271 14.89 12.16 -6.97
N THR A 272 14.15 13.23 -6.69
CA THR A 272 13.28 13.33 -5.52
C THR A 272 12.14 12.31 -5.54
N MET A 273 11.59 12.00 -6.72
CA MET A 273 10.55 10.98 -6.87
C MET A 273 11.05 9.57 -6.54
N VAL A 274 12.26 9.24 -7.00
CA VAL A 274 12.92 7.96 -6.68
C VAL A 274 13.17 7.85 -5.18
N GLU A 275 13.73 8.89 -4.56
CA GLU A 275 13.95 8.93 -3.11
C GLU A 275 12.64 8.74 -2.34
N LYS A 276 11.56 9.38 -2.78
CA LYS A 276 10.23 9.24 -2.16
C LYS A 276 9.65 7.84 -2.33
N ARG A 277 9.84 7.20 -3.49
CA ARG A 277 9.41 5.81 -3.72
C ARG A 277 10.06 4.86 -2.72
N GLU A 278 11.37 5.01 -2.52
CA GLU A 278 12.15 4.20 -1.57
C GLU A 278 11.73 4.48 -0.12
N GLU A 279 11.59 5.75 0.27
CA GLU A 279 11.17 6.17 1.61
C GLU A 279 9.80 5.57 1.98
N ILE A 280 8.82 5.69 1.08
CA ILE A 280 7.46 5.18 1.28
C ILE A 280 7.49 3.65 1.39
N SER A 281 8.16 2.97 0.46
CA SER A 281 8.28 1.51 0.48
C SER A 281 8.91 1.00 1.77
N SER A 282 9.98 1.65 2.21
CA SER A 282 10.68 1.32 3.46
C SER A 282 9.80 1.54 4.70
N ALA A 283 9.04 2.65 4.74
CA ALA A 283 8.14 2.96 5.84
C ALA A 283 7.02 1.92 6.00
N PHE A 284 6.35 1.56 4.90
CA PHE A 284 5.30 0.53 4.91
C PHE A 284 5.85 -0.85 5.23
N THR A 285 7.02 -1.21 4.68
CA THR A 285 7.69 -2.47 5.01
C THR A 285 8.03 -2.56 6.50
N SER A 286 8.59 -1.49 7.06
CA SER A 286 8.92 -1.40 8.49
C SER A 286 7.69 -1.46 9.39
N ARG A 287 6.56 -0.86 8.97
CA ARG A 287 5.27 -0.98 9.68
C ARG A 287 4.74 -2.41 9.63
N LYS A 288 4.78 -3.04 8.45
CA LYS A 288 4.35 -4.44 8.26
C LYS A 288 5.14 -5.40 9.13
N VAL A 289 6.47 -5.29 9.14
CA VAL A 289 7.34 -6.13 9.99
C VAL A 289 6.95 -6.00 11.47
N ARG A 290 6.76 -4.77 11.97
CA ARG A 290 6.32 -4.54 13.36
C ARG A 290 4.98 -5.21 13.67
N LEU A 291 3.98 -5.09 12.79
CA LEU A 291 2.67 -5.72 12.98
C LEU A 291 2.76 -7.26 12.96
N VAL A 292 3.61 -7.84 12.11
CA VAL A 292 3.86 -9.29 12.08
C VAL A 292 4.51 -9.75 13.39
N GLU A 293 5.49 -9.01 13.90
CA GLU A 293 6.14 -9.32 15.17
C GLU A 293 5.17 -9.22 16.36
N GLU A 294 4.33 -8.19 16.40
CA GLU A 294 3.28 -8.03 17.41
C GLU A 294 2.28 -9.19 17.37
N ARG A 295 1.83 -9.57 16.17
CA ARG A 295 0.94 -10.72 15.95
C ARG A 295 1.57 -12.02 16.44
N ASN A 296 2.83 -12.27 16.08
CA ASN A 296 3.58 -13.46 16.50
C ASN A 296 3.80 -13.51 18.01
N ARG A 297 4.15 -12.38 18.63
CA ARG A 297 4.32 -12.27 20.09
C ARG A 297 3.02 -12.57 20.82
N ARG A 298 1.89 -12.04 20.34
CA ARG A 298 0.56 -12.31 20.89
C ARG A 298 0.19 -13.79 20.75
N ALA A 299 0.38 -14.37 19.56
CA ALA A 299 0.13 -15.79 19.33
C ALA A 299 0.99 -16.67 20.26
N GLN A 300 2.26 -16.33 20.46
CA GLN A 300 3.14 -17.07 21.38
C GLN A 300 2.68 -16.96 22.84
N ALA A 301 2.22 -15.79 23.28
CA ALA A 301 1.68 -15.61 24.63
C ALA A 301 0.40 -16.44 24.86
N LEU A 302 -0.50 -16.49 23.87
CA LEU A 302 -1.70 -17.32 23.90
C LEU A 302 -1.37 -18.81 23.95
N TYR A 303 -0.43 -19.25 23.11
CA TYR A 303 0.03 -20.64 23.10
C TYR A 303 0.64 -21.07 24.44
N ALA A 304 1.55 -20.26 25.00
CA ALA A 304 2.16 -20.54 26.31
C ALA A 304 1.13 -20.54 27.45
N ALA A 305 0.10 -19.69 27.36
CA ALA A 305 -1.02 -19.72 28.30
C ALA A 305 -1.83 -21.03 28.17
N ALA A 306 -2.10 -21.47 26.94
CA ALA A 306 -2.81 -22.73 26.68
C ALA A 306 -2.02 -23.95 27.17
N GLU A 307 -0.70 -23.98 27.00
CA GLU A 307 0.16 -25.05 27.54
C GLU A 307 0.08 -25.16 29.07
N ARG A 308 0.08 -24.03 29.78
CA ARG A 308 -0.11 -24.03 31.25
C ARG A 308 -1.47 -24.61 31.65
N VAL A 309 -2.53 -24.24 30.92
CA VAL A 309 -3.88 -24.77 31.18
C VAL A 309 -3.94 -26.26 30.85
N LEU A 310 -3.34 -26.72 29.76
CA LEU A 310 -3.25 -28.15 29.41
C LEU A 310 -2.52 -28.97 30.48
N ASN A 311 -1.43 -28.46 31.04
CA ASN A 311 -0.75 -29.12 32.16
C ASN A 311 -1.65 -29.20 33.42
N GLY A 312 -2.42 -28.15 33.70
CA GLY A 312 -3.44 -28.17 34.76
C GLY A 312 -4.54 -29.19 34.50
N ILE A 313 -5.02 -29.30 33.25
CA ILE A 313 -5.98 -30.32 32.83
C ILE A 313 -5.40 -31.71 33.07
N ARG A 314 -4.14 -31.97 32.68
CA ARG A 314 -3.47 -33.27 32.89
C ARG A 314 -3.47 -33.67 34.37
N SER A 315 -3.02 -32.78 35.24
CA SER A 315 -2.94 -33.05 36.69
C SER A 315 -4.32 -33.27 37.33
N ARG A 316 -5.34 -32.52 36.89
CA ARG A 316 -6.70 -32.68 37.40
C ARG A 316 -7.38 -33.94 36.85
N ALA A 317 -7.15 -34.26 35.58
CA ALA A 317 -7.73 -35.40 34.91
C ALA A 317 -7.25 -36.73 35.53
N SER A 318 -6.00 -36.80 36.00
CA SER A 318 -5.45 -37.99 36.69
C SER A 318 -6.03 -38.24 38.09
N ALA A 319 -6.74 -37.28 38.70
CA ALA A 319 -7.33 -37.44 40.02
C ALA A 319 -8.72 -38.12 40.00
N PHE A 320 -9.34 -38.25 38.82
CA PHE A 320 -10.64 -38.92 38.68
C PHE A 320 -10.51 -40.44 38.76
N ARG A 321 -11.56 -41.09 39.26
CA ARG A 321 -11.59 -42.56 39.49
C ARG A 321 -12.60 -43.31 38.64
N THR A 322 -13.51 -42.60 37.96
CA THR A 322 -14.53 -43.18 37.09
C THR A 322 -14.52 -42.51 35.72
N LEU A 323 -14.92 -43.27 34.70
CA LEU A 323 -14.97 -42.77 33.33
C LEU A 323 -16.15 -41.80 33.15
N GLU A 324 -17.27 -42.02 33.84
CA GLU A 324 -18.41 -41.10 33.82
C GLU A 324 -18.01 -39.71 34.36
N ASP A 325 -17.35 -39.65 35.52
CA ASP A 325 -16.95 -38.38 36.13
C ASP A 325 -15.92 -37.65 35.28
N LEU A 326 -14.95 -38.38 34.70
CA LEU A 326 -13.92 -37.81 33.82
C LEU A 326 -14.55 -37.20 32.56
N ASN A 327 -15.48 -37.91 31.91
CA ASN A 327 -16.14 -37.41 30.70
C ASN A 327 -17.09 -36.23 31.00
N ALA A 328 -17.84 -36.30 32.10
CA ALA A 328 -18.70 -35.20 32.54
C ALA A 328 -17.88 -33.93 32.83
N TRP A 329 -16.70 -34.10 33.44
CA TRP A 329 -15.74 -33.04 33.68
C TRP A 329 -15.19 -32.46 32.36
N TYR A 330 -14.68 -33.28 31.44
CA TYR A 330 -14.18 -32.80 30.14
C TYR A 330 -15.24 -32.04 29.31
N ALA A 331 -16.51 -32.41 29.43
CA ALA A 331 -17.61 -31.75 28.72
C ALA A 331 -17.94 -30.36 29.28
N SER A 332 -17.75 -30.16 30.59
CA SER A 332 -18.35 -29.02 31.31
C SER A 332 -17.33 -28.12 32.03
N ASP A 333 -16.07 -28.52 32.09
CA ASP A 333 -15.06 -27.81 32.89
C ASP A 333 -14.54 -26.53 32.21
N ARG A 334 -14.31 -25.52 33.05
CA ARG A 334 -13.86 -24.19 32.62
C ARG A 334 -12.45 -24.18 32.05
N MET A 335 -11.56 -25.10 32.47
CA MET A 335 -10.20 -25.22 31.92
C MET A 335 -10.24 -25.72 30.48
N VAL A 336 -11.07 -26.73 30.18
CA VAL A 336 -11.23 -27.27 28.82
C VAL A 336 -11.87 -26.23 27.91
N ALA A 337 -12.90 -25.54 28.40
CA ALA A 337 -13.49 -24.40 27.68
C ALA A 337 -12.46 -23.29 27.42
N LYS A 338 -11.57 -23.00 28.39
CA LYS A 338 -10.53 -21.98 28.22
C LYS A 338 -9.50 -22.34 27.16
N VAL A 339 -9.11 -23.61 27.02
CA VAL A 339 -8.23 -24.05 25.93
C VAL A 339 -8.90 -23.84 24.57
N ARG A 340 -10.20 -24.17 24.44
CA ARG A 340 -10.95 -23.95 23.19
C ARG A 340 -11.04 -22.44 22.83
N ASP A 341 -11.31 -21.58 23.81
CA ASP A 341 -11.28 -20.11 23.64
C ASP A 341 -9.90 -19.61 23.17
N LEU A 342 -8.81 -20.12 23.75
CA LEU A 342 -7.44 -19.75 23.33
C LEU A 342 -7.13 -20.24 21.89
N VAL A 343 -7.65 -21.39 21.48
CA VAL A 343 -7.56 -21.91 20.11
C VAL A 343 -8.31 -20.99 19.14
N GLU A 344 -9.54 -20.58 19.46
CA GLU A 344 -10.31 -19.64 18.64
C GLU A 344 -9.58 -18.30 18.48
N GLN A 345 -8.95 -17.79 19.55
CA GLN A 345 -8.14 -16.57 19.49
C GLN A 345 -6.91 -16.72 18.59
N LEU A 346 -6.25 -17.88 18.59
CA LEU A 346 -5.13 -18.17 17.68
C LEU A 346 -5.58 -18.24 16.22
N GLN A 347 -6.73 -18.87 15.95
CA GLN A 347 -7.33 -18.91 14.62
C GLN A 347 -7.70 -17.50 14.12
N ALA A 348 -8.27 -16.66 14.99
CA ALA A 348 -8.57 -15.25 14.67
C ALA A 348 -7.32 -14.42 14.35
N LEU A 349 -6.16 -14.79 14.89
CA LEU A 349 -4.85 -14.18 14.55
C LEU A 349 -4.21 -14.79 13.29
N GLY A 350 -4.82 -15.81 12.69
CA GLY A 350 -4.29 -16.50 11.50
C GLY A 350 -3.20 -17.55 11.81
N ASP A 351 -2.98 -17.91 13.08
CA ASP A 351 -2.00 -18.95 13.47
C ASP A 351 -2.70 -20.32 13.63
N SER A 352 -3.11 -20.89 12.50
CA SER A 352 -3.84 -22.18 12.46
C SER A 352 -2.99 -23.36 12.93
N VAL A 353 -1.68 -23.33 12.68
CA VAL A 353 -0.77 -24.42 13.05
C VAL A 353 -0.71 -24.60 14.57
N LYS A 354 -0.55 -23.51 15.32
CA LYS A 354 -0.56 -23.58 16.79
C LYS A 354 -1.94 -23.92 17.35
N ALA A 355 -3.00 -23.43 16.71
CA ALA A 355 -4.37 -23.77 17.09
C ALA A 355 -4.63 -25.28 16.95
N ASP A 356 -4.25 -25.88 15.82
CA ASP A 356 -4.43 -27.30 15.54
C ASP A 356 -3.56 -28.18 16.45
N ASP A 357 -2.32 -27.78 16.75
CA ASP A 357 -1.46 -28.47 17.72
C ASP A 357 -2.11 -28.52 19.12
N LEU A 358 -2.66 -27.39 19.61
CA LEU A 358 -3.36 -27.36 20.90
C LEU A 358 -4.60 -28.24 20.93
N LEU A 359 -5.40 -28.25 19.86
CA LEU A 359 -6.56 -29.16 19.73
C LEU A 359 -6.11 -30.62 19.72
N GLY A 360 -5.04 -30.93 18.99
CA GLY A 360 -4.42 -32.25 18.96
C GLY A 360 -3.97 -32.69 20.35
N ARG A 361 -3.22 -31.84 21.06
CA ARG A 361 -2.76 -32.10 22.43
C ARG A 361 -3.91 -32.31 23.41
N LEU A 362 -4.96 -31.50 23.33
CA LEU A 362 -6.15 -31.66 24.18
C LEU A 362 -6.82 -33.02 23.95
N LYS A 363 -6.98 -33.41 22.68
CA LYS A 363 -7.57 -34.71 22.30
C LYS A 363 -6.70 -35.88 22.75
N THR A 364 -5.39 -35.81 22.52
CA THR A 364 -4.43 -36.82 22.96
C THR A 364 -4.46 -36.95 24.48
N LEU A 365 -4.46 -35.83 25.21
CA LEU A 365 -4.52 -35.83 26.67
C LEU A 365 -5.79 -36.51 27.19
N GLN A 366 -6.94 -36.26 26.56
CA GLN A 366 -8.20 -36.93 26.90
C GLN A 366 -8.10 -38.44 26.70
N GLN A 367 -7.59 -38.88 25.55
CA GLN A 367 -7.43 -40.31 25.22
C GLN A 367 -6.44 -41.01 26.15
N GLU A 368 -5.31 -40.38 26.46
CA GLU A 368 -4.30 -40.90 27.37
C GLU A 368 -4.84 -41.05 28.79
N THR A 369 -5.57 -40.04 29.29
CA THR A 369 -6.15 -40.10 30.65
C THR A 369 -7.19 -41.22 30.74
N VAL A 370 -8.06 -41.37 29.73
CA VAL A 370 -9.04 -42.46 29.68
C VAL A 370 -8.37 -43.83 29.69
N ARG A 371 -7.28 -44.00 28.93
CA ARG A 371 -6.50 -45.24 28.93
C ARG A 371 -5.85 -45.51 30.30
N GLN A 372 -5.17 -44.52 30.88
CA GLN A 372 -4.54 -44.65 32.19
C GLN A 372 -5.54 -45.02 33.29
N LEU A 373 -6.72 -44.40 33.27
CA LEU A 373 -7.80 -44.72 34.22
C LEU A 373 -8.27 -46.16 34.08
N ARG A 374 -8.46 -46.63 32.83
CA ARG A 374 -8.85 -48.01 32.55
C ARG A 374 -7.79 -48.98 33.03
N ASP A 375 -6.53 -48.73 32.69
CA ASP A 375 -5.39 -49.56 33.10
C ASP A 375 -5.32 -49.63 34.64
N ALA A 376 -5.43 -48.49 35.32
CA ALA A 376 -5.44 -48.44 36.79
C ALA A 376 -6.62 -49.24 37.38
N ARG A 377 -7.82 -49.14 36.81
CA ARG A 377 -8.98 -49.91 37.28
C ARG A 377 -8.83 -51.42 37.07
N GLU A 378 -8.19 -51.85 35.98
CA GLU A 378 -7.93 -53.26 35.70
C GLU A 378 -6.82 -53.83 36.60
N LEU A 379 -5.82 -53.02 36.97
CA LEU A 379 -4.66 -53.44 37.76
C LEU A 379 -4.89 -53.41 39.29
N TYR A 380 -5.60 -52.41 39.82
CA TYR A 380 -5.68 -52.19 41.27
C TYR A 380 -6.97 -52.74 41.89
N GLU A 381 -6.84 -53.51 42.97
CA GLU A 381 -7.92 -53.91 43.88
C GLU A 381 -7.80 -53.15 45.22
N ASP A 382 -8.93 -52.85 45.87
CA ASP A 382 -9.00 -52.35 47.25
C ASP A 382 -8.25 -51.02 47.52
N GLY A 383 -8.51 -50.01 46.67
CA GLY A 383 -8.07 -48.63 46.91
C GLY A 383 -6.56 -48.41 46.76
N GLU A 384 -5.97 -48.91 45.67
CA GLU A 384 -4.56 -48.73 45.24
C GLU A 384 -3.50 -49.48 46.05
N LYS A 385 -3.89 -50.24 47.07
CA LYS A 385 -2.94 -50.98 47.93
C LYS A 385 -2.53 -52.34 47.39
N ILE A 386 -3.28 -52.88 46.44
CA ILE A 386 -3.06 -54.22 45.89
C ILE A 386 -3.11 -54.18 44.37
N ILE A 387 -2.06 -54.65 43.70
CA ILE A 387 -2.07 -54.92 42.26
C ILE A 387 -2.40 -56.40 42.03
N ARG A 388 -3.37 -56.68 41.16
CA ARG A 388 -3.76 -58.03 40.77
C ARG A 388 -3.21 -58.39 39.40
N PHE A 389 -2.35 -59.40 39.36
CA PHE A 389 -1.93 -60.05 38.12
C PHE A 389 -2.47 -61.48 38.07
N GLY A 390 -3.61 -61.66 37.39
CA GLY A 390 -4.30 -62.94 37.31
C GLY A 390 -4.81 -63.42 38.67
N LYS A 391 -4.18 -64.46 39.22
CA LYS A 391 -4.50 -65.02 40.55
C LYS A 391 -3.62 -64.47 41.68
N TYR A 392 -2.56 -63.74 41.34
CA TYR A 392 -1.58 -63.24 42.31
C TYR A 392 -1.91 -61.80 42.70
N ARG A 393 -1.72 -61.50 43.99
CA ARG A 393 -1.93 -60.17 44.58
C ARG A 393 -0.60 -59.68 45.13
N PHE A 394 -0.24 -58.45 44.78
CA PHE A 394 0.98 -57.79 45.22
C PHE A 394 0.63 -56.54 46.01
N SER A 395 1.19 -56.40 47.21
CA SER A 395 1.06 -55.16 47.98
C SER A 395 1.90 -54.06 47.36
N VAL A 396 1.31 -52.88 47.23
CA VAL A 396 1.98 -51.69 46.70
C VAL A 396 2.45 -50.83 47.86
N ASN A 397 3.74 -50.49 47.86
CA ASN A 397 4.24 -49.50 48.79
C ASN A 397 3.88 -48.09 48.30
N THR A 398 3.18 -47.35 49.14
CA THR A 398 2.72 -45.96 48.88
C THR A 398 3.52 -44.93 49.67
N GLN A 399 4.53 -45.36 50.44
CA GLN A 399 5.42 -44.45 51.15
C GLN A 399 6.28 -43.66 50.15
N PRO A 400 6.46 -42.34 50.33
CA PRO A 400 7.39 -41.55 49.55
C PRO A 400 8.80 -42.16 49.66
N LEU A 401 9.49 -42.32 48.53
CA LEU A 401 10.88 -42.74 48.52
C LEU A 401 11.74 -41.57 48.97
N ASP A 402 12.35 -41.68 50.13
CA ASP A 402 13.23 -40.66 50.72
C ASP A 402 14.52 -41.29 51.24
N CYS A 403 15.62 -40.54 51.19
CA CYS A 403 16.93 -40.94 51.70
C CYS A 403 17.13 -40.40 53.11
N THR A 404 17.26 -41.32 54.06
CA THR A 404 17.45 -41.01 55.48
C THR A 404 18.73 -41.65 55.98
N MET A 405 19.29 -41.15 57.10
CA MET A 405 20.43 -41.78 57.75
C MET A 405 19.97 -42.45 59.04
N VAL A 406 20.35 -43.70 59.24
CA VAL A 406 19.94 -44.51 60.39
C VAL A 406 21.14 -45.21 61.01
N GLU A 407 21.18 -45.28 62.33
CA GLU A 407 22.17 -46.08 63.07
C GLU A 407 21.74 -47.56 63.08
N ARG A 408 22.65 -48.47 62.70
CA ARG A 408 22.48 -49.92 62.85
C ARG A 408 23.79 -50.51 63.36
N ASP A 409 23.71 -51.29 64.43
CA ASP A 409 24.86 -52.00 65.02
C ASP A 409 26.07 -51.09 65.31
N GLY A 410 25.82 -49.83 65.72
CA GLY A 410 26.86 -48.86 66.08
C GLY A 410 27.56 -48.19 64.89
N GLU A 411 27.02 -48.35 63.69
CA GLU A 411 27.50 -47.76 62.43
C GLU A 411 26.33 -47.04 61.72
N MET A 412 26.64 -45.99 60.95
CA MET A 412 25.62 -45.21 60.24
C MET A 412 25.43 -45.73 58.81
N TYR A 413 24.18 -45.76 58.37
CA TYR A 413 23.77 -46.20 57.03
C TYR A 413 22.86 -45.17 56.38
N TYR A 414 23.05 -44.92 55.09
CA TYR A 414 22.02 -44.36 54.24
C TYR A 414 20.93 -45.42 54.00
N HIS A 415 19.68 -45.03 54.22
CA HIS A 415 18.51 -45.88 54.05
C HIS A 415 17.49 -45.19 53.15
N LEU A 416 17.11 -45.89 52.09
CA LEU A 416 15.98 -45.48 51.26
C LEU A 416 14.70 -46.05 51.87
N THR A 417 13.85 -45.14 52.35
CA THR A 417 12.59 -45.48 53.01
C THR A 417 11.68 -46.29 52.09
N GLY A 418 10.98 -47.27 52.67
CA GLY A 418 10.06 -48.11 51.91
C GLY A 418 10.69 -49.24 51.09
N ILE A 419 12.02 -49.36 51.06
CA ILE A 419 12.75 -50.49 50.47
C ILE A 419 13.77 -51.06 51.45
N ARG A 420 14.35 -52.23 51.17
CA ARG A 420 15.37 -52.86 52.05
C ARG A 420 16.79 -52.42 51.73
N TYR A 421 16.97 -51.21 51.20
CA TYR A 421 18.27 -50.69 50.82
C TYR A 421 18.96 -50.03 52.01
N PHE A 422 20.21 -50.42 52.26
CA PHE A 422 21.08 -49.85 53.28
C PHE A 422 22.50 -49.77 52.71
N GLU A 423 23.10 -48.58 52.75
CA GLU A 423 24.48 -48.35 52.34
C GLU A 423 25.26 -47.76 53.50
N LYS A 424 26.39 -48.38 53.87
CA LYS A 424 27.20 -47.92 54.99
C LYS A 424 27.85 -46.57 54.65
N VAL A 425 27.77 -45.61 55.57
CA VAL A 425 28.49 -44.33 55.42
C VAL A 425 29.99 -44.57 55.62
N SER A 426 30.79 -44.23 54.62
CA SER A 426 32.24 -44.47 54.58
C SER A 426 33.10 -43.19 54.59
N ASP A 427 32.46 -42.02 54.60
CA ASP A 427 33.13 -40.73 54.56
C ASP A 427 34.00 -40.49 55.81
N PRO A 428 35.33 -40.29 55.68
CA PRO A 428 36.23 -40.16 56.83
C PRO A 428 35.92 -38.97 57.75
N GLU A 429 35.43 -37.84 57.21
CA GLU A 429 35.11 -36.66 58.02
C GLU A 429 33.87 -36.91 58.86
N PHE A 430 32.85 -37.54 58.27
CA PHE A 430 31.66 -37.96 59.01
C PHE A 430 32.01 -39.02 60.07
N LEU A 431 32.84 -40.03 59.74
CA LEU A 431 33.28 -41.04 60.71
C LEU A 431 34.04 -40.44 61.90
N ALA A 432 34.74 -39.32 61.73
CA ALA A 432 35.40 -38.62 62.82
C ALA A 432 34.42 -38.04 63.86
N THR A 433 33.14 -37.85 63.49
CA THR A 433 32.07 -37.37 64.39
C THR A 433 31.43 -38.49 65.22
N ARG A 434 31.91 -39.73 65.13
CA ARG A 434 31.40 -40.89 65.91
C ARG A 434 31.17 -40.64 67.40
N PRO A 435 32.01 -39.88 68.13
CA PRO A 435 31.79 -39.61 69.55
C PRO A 435 30.45 -38.94 69.87
N VAL A 436 29.87 -38.18 68.93
CA VAL A 436 28.61 -37.45 69.12
C VAL A 436 27.39 -38.10 68.46
N TRP A 437 27.53 -39.26 67.80
CA TRP A 437 26.40 -39.90 67.10
C TRP A 437 25.27 -40.32 68.03
N LYS A 438 25.58 -40.67 69.28
CA LYS A 438 24.60 -41.07 70.30
C LYS A 438 24.09 -39.89 71.13
N GLN A 439 24.51 -38.67 70.79
CA GLN A 439 24.10 -37.48 71.50
C GLN A 439 22.73 -37.03 70.98
N GLU A 440 21.69 -37.24 71.78
CA GLU A 440 20.31 -36.88 71.41
C GLU A 440 20.09 -35.36 71.36
N VAL A 441 20.86 -34.61 72.14
CA VAL A 441 20.71 -33.16 72.31
C VAL A 441 22.06 -32.46 72.36
N LEU A 442 22.21 -31.35 71.64
CA LEU A 442 23.49 -30.61 71.56
C LEU A 442 23.98 -30.06 72.90
N SER A 443 23.07 -29.84 73.86
CA SER A 443 23.35 -29.15 75.11
C SER A 443 23.84 -30.03 76.25
N GLU A 444 23.90 -31.35 76.09
CA GLU A 444 24.38 -32.28 77.12
C GLU A 444 24.93 -33.58 76.51
N ASN A 445 25.80 -34.24 77.26
CA ASN A 445 26.28 -35.59 76.98
C ASN A 445 26.59 -36.30 78.32
N GLU A 446 27.20 -37.49 78.28
CA GLU A 446 27.54 -38.23 79.50
C GLU A 446 28.56 -37.53 80.40
N GLU A 447 29.35 -36.59 79.85
CA GLU A 447 30.42 -35.88 80.56
C GLU A 447 30.02 -34.46 81.01
N ILE A 448 29.05 -33.84 80.33
CA ILE A 448 28.67 -32.44 80.52
C ILE A 448 27.16 -32.38 80.74
N TYR A 449 26.77 -31.95 81.94
CA TYR A 449 25.37 -31.73 82.26
C TYR A 449 24.85 -30.44 81.62
N ARG A 450 23.58 -30.44 81.19
CA ARG A 450 22.95 -29.30 80.51
C ARG A 450 23.06 -27.98 81.26
N ALA A 451 22.94 -27.99 82.58
CA ALA A 451 23.03 -26.75 83.37
C ALA A 451 24.47 -26.18 83.38
N GLU A 452 25.49 -27.03 83.31
CA GLU A 452 26.89 -26.61 83.23
C GLU A 452 27.20 -26.01 81.85
N TYR A 453 26.71 -26.64 80.79
CA TYR A 453 26.78 -26.09 79.44
C TYR A 453 26.08 -24.73 79.36
N LEU A 454 24.85 -24.63 79.89
CA LEU A 454 24.09 -23.38 79.91
C LEU A 454 24.80 -22.29 80.73
N ALA A 455 25.41 -22.64 81.87
CA ALA A 455 26.19 -21.71 82.67
C ALA A 455 27.44 -21.21 81.91
N ALA A 456 28.12 -22.10 81.18
CA ALA A 456 29.24 -21.70 80.32
C ALA A 456 28.80 -20.79 79.17
N CYS A 457 27.66 -21.09 78.52
CA CYS A 457 27.09 -20.21 77.49
C CYS A 457 26.68 -18.84 78.06
N ALA A 458 26.07 -18.82 79.24
CA ALA A 458 25.69 -17.60 79.93
C ALA A 458 26.92 -16.77 80.31
N LEU A 459 27.95 -17.41 80.86
CA LEU A 459 29.22 -16.76 81.19
C LEU A 459 29.87 -16.14 79.95
N LYS A 460 29.98 -16.92 78.86
CA LYS A 460 30.55 -16.43 77.60
C LYS A 460 29.75 -15.25 77.03
N ALA A 461 28.42 -15.32 77.05
CA ALA A 461 27.57 -14.23 76.60
C ALA A 461 27.70 -12.96 77.46
N LEU A 462 27.92 -13.12 78.77
CA LEU A 462 28.21 -12.01 79.68
C LEU A 462 29.61 -11.43 79.46
N GLU A 463 30.61 -12.24 79.11
CA GLU A 463 31.96 -11.78 78.75
C GLU A 463 31.99 -11.01 77.43
N GLU A 464 31.13 -11.37 76.47
CA GLU A 464 31.07 -10.75 75.13
C GLU A 464 30.16 -9.49 75.07
N GLY A 465 29.33 -9.21 76.10
CA GLY A 465 28.39 -8.09 76.14
C GLY A 465 28.92 -6.81 76.80
N GLU A 466 28.40 -5.64 76.41
CA GLU A 466 28.67 -4.37 77.10
C GLU A 466 28.08 -4.41 78.52
N GLY A 467 28.96 -4.34 79.54
CA GLY A 467 28.61 -4.46 80.97
C GLY A 467 29.35 -5.60 81.70
N GLY A 468 29.70 -6.67 80.98
CA GLY A 468 30.54 -7.75 81.51
C GLY A 468 29.93 -8.55 82.68
N VAL A 469 30.71 -9.52 83.17
CA VAL A 469 30.38 -10.31 84.37
C VAL A 469 30.21 -9.42 85.61
N ALA A 470 30.94 -8.31 85.69
CA ALA A 470 30.90 -7.38 86.82
C ALA A 470 29.52 -6.75 87.01
N GLU A 471 28.90 -6.23 85.96
CA GLU A 471 27.57 -5.62 86.06
C GLU A 471 26.50 -6.66 86.37
N PHE A 472 26.61 -7.88 85.85
CA PHE A 472 25.72 -8.99 86.23
C PHE A 472 25.82 -9.32 87.73
N LEU A 473 27.01 -9.23 88.31
CA LEU A 473 27.24 -9.43 89.74
C LEU A 473 26.82 -8.24 90.62
N GLU A 474 26.47 -7.09 90.05
CA GLU A 474 25.89 -5.96 90.81
C GLU A 474 24.36 -6.03 90.88
N LYS A 475 23.71 -6.75 89.95
CA LYS A 475 22.26 -6.95 89.94
C LYS A 475 21.78 -7.70 91.19
N THR A 476 20.53 -7.46 91.60
CA THR A 476 19.90 -8.20 92.70
C THR A 476 19.73 -9.69 92.35
N PRO A 477 19.59 -10.59 93.34
CA PRO A 477 19.35 -12.01 93.08
C PRO A 477 18.13 -12.28 92.19
N GLU A 478 17.08 -11.47 92.32
CA GLU A 478 15.84 -11.56 91.53
C GLU A 478 16.12 -11.19 90.05
N GLU A 479 16.83 -10.08 89.81
CA GLU A 479 17.20 -9.65 88.46
C GLU A 479 18.15 -10.64 87.76
N ARG A 480 19.08 -11.25 88.49
CA ARG A 480 19.97 -12.30 87.95
C ARG A 480 19.18 -13.55 87.57
N LEU A 481 18.20 -13.94 88.40
CA LEU A 481 17.36 -15.10 88.14
C LEU A 481 16.48 -14.89 86.91
N ASP A 482 15.89 -13.70 86.76
CA ASP A 482 15.05 -13.37 85.61
C ASP A 482 15.87 -13.28 84.31
N TRP A 483 17.08 -12.73 84.37
CA TRP A 483 18.01 -12.75 83.24
C TRP A 483 18.41 -14.17 82.83
N MET A 484 18.76 -15.03 83.80
CA MET A 484 19.09 -16.43 83.52
C MET A 484 17.91 -17.21 82.94
N ARG A 485 16.68 -16.95 83.41
CA ARG A 485 15.46 -17.54 82.83
C ARG A 485 15.24 -17.07 81.39
N ALA A 486 15.40 -15.77 81.14
CA ALA A 486 15.30 -15.22 79.79
C ALA A 486 16.36 -15.81 78.85
N PHE A 487 17.60 -15.98 79.34
CA PHE A 487 18.69 -16.58 78.57
C PHE A 487 18.47 -18.08 78.30
N ALA A 488 17.90 -18.82 79.26
CA ALA A 488 17.62 -20.25 79.14
C ALA A 488 16.41 -20.59 78.26
N THR A 489 15.66 -19.59 77.79
CA THR A 489 14.47 -19.79 76.95
C THR A 489 14.91 -20.05 75.50
N PRO A 490 14.39 -21.08 74.80
CA PRO A 490 14.76 -21.35 73.42
C PRO A 490 14.42 -20.14 72.53
N ARG A 491 15.37 -19.71 71.70
CA ARG A 491 15.16 -18.72 70.64
C ARG A 491 14.82 -19.39 69.33
#